data_AF-A0A7V2LA05-F1
#
_entry.id   AF-A0A7V2LA05-F1
#
_cell.length_a   1.000
_cell.length_b   1.000
_cell.length_c   1.000
_cell.angle_alpha   90.00
_cell.angle_beta   90.00
_cell.angle_gamma   90.00
#
_symmetry.space_group_name_H-M   'P 1'
#
loop_
_entity.id
_entity.type
_entity.pdbx_description
1 polymer ?
#
loop_
_entity_poly.entity_id
_entity_poly.type
_entity_poly.pdbx_seq_one_letter_code
_entity_poly.pdbx_strand_id
1 'polypeptide(L)'
;MRNVRRDLYQILEVDPCAGINQIKLAYRRLARRYHPDLNPNPDAKGRMQEINQAYEVLGDPVKRTRYDRWRVLIQGSWTTYTSPRSPRTARHQRPPSQEGYPHPPPRCDAWGQCSPGPQSAQYRTTFRQRRRSRTGSPNWWLWLLIPALINAFSSSMFNNRNDIKLQPAGLNYARAQATAVAASQWPLVVQEDFSPSNPNQWSTRKYSSDRVTIRKEIDGAYLWEAESHQGVTAWSHAQYDNHWSKEDFYVYVDCRRVSGSKDSAMGLVFRSFGENLYIFRVGKDQRFNVSLLRSDNWTTLIPWTRSDAIKQDEANRLTVIGEGSHYLFFINNQYVGELEDQQLTQGAVGITISLFHAEDHATFEFDNFEVRQPMATAATQFQPTATINTHEPVMEPLIR
;
A
#
# COMPACT_ATOMS: atom_id res chain seq x y z
N MET A 1 27.09 15.05 -8.25
CA MET A 1 25.96 15.86 -8.76
C MET A 1 24.66 15.14 -8.44
N ARG A 2 23.57 15.83 -8.08
CA ARG A 2 22.29 15.16 -7.83
C ARG A 2 21.65 14.75 -9.17
N ASN A 3 21.44 13.46 -9.39
CA ASN A 3 20.68 12.98 -10.56
C ASN A 3 19.17 12.99 -10.25
N VAL A 4 18.63 14.19 -10.01
CA VAL A 4 17.18 14.39 -9.84
C VAL A 4 16.54 14.29 -11.22
N ARG A 5 15.70 13.26 -11.44
CA ARG A 5 14.81 13.20 -12.61
C ARG A 5 14.04 14.53 -12.67
N ARG A 6 14.16 15.26 -13.78
CA ARG A 6 13.59 16.62 -13.91
C ARG A 6 12.07 16.58 -13.74
N ASP A 7 11.56 17.60 -13.07
CA ASP A 7 10.11 17.81 -12.91
C ASP A 7 9.46 18.05 -14.28
N LEU A 8 8.29 17.45 -14.54
CA LEU A 8 7.62 17.58 -15.84
C LEU A 8 7.24 19.04 -16.15
N TYR A 9 6.93 19.84 -15.13
CA TYR A 9 6.68 21.28 -15.28
C TYR A 9 7.96 22.04 -15.67
N GLN A 10 9.12 21.63 -15.15
CA GLN A 10 10.42 22.20 -15.52
C GLN A 10 10.83 21.80 -16.94
N ILE A 11 10.53 20.57 -17.37
CA ILE A 11 10.78 20.10 -18.76
C ILE A 11 9.96 20.92 -19.77
N LEU A 12 8.71 21.25 -19.45
CA LEU A 12 7.86 22.10 -20.29
C LEU A 12 8.07 23.61 -20.09
N GLU A 13 9.01 24.04 -19.25
CA GLU A 13 9.27 25.46 -18.94
C GLU A 13 8.01 26.25 -18.50
N VAL A 14 7.15 25.64 -17.66
CA VAL A 14 5.89 26.21 -17.16
C VAL A 14 5.76 26.11 -15.64
N ASP A 15 4.96 26.99 -15.06
CA ASP A 15 4.63 26.95 -13.63
C ASP A 15 3.70 25.76 -13.29
N PRO A 16 3.80 25.11 -12.12
CA PRO A 16 2.86 24.07 -11.68
C PRO A 16 1.38 24.52 -11.66
N CYS A 17 1.11 25.81 -11.46
CA CYS A 17 -0.23 26.41 -11.53
C CYS A 17 -0.69 26.74 -12.97
N ALA A 18 0.11 26.46 -14.00
CA ALA A 18 -0.21 26.81 -15.38
C ALA A 18 -1.50 26.13 -15.88
N GLY A 19 -2.33 26.89 -16.59
CA GLY A 19 -3.56 26.37 -17.22
C GLY A 19 -3.25 25.46 -18.41
N ILE A 20 -4.20 24.59 -18.77
CA ILE A 20 -4.03 23.62 -19.87
C ILE A 20 -3.65 24.26 -21.21
N ASN A 21 -4.14 25.48 -21.46
CA ASN A 21 -3.80 26.25 -22.67
C ASN A 21 -2.35 26.76 -22.66
N GLN A 22 -1.78 27.08 -21.49
CA GLN A 22 -0.38 27.49 -21.36
C GLN A 22 0.55 26.27 -21.57
N ILE A 23 0.20 25.11 -21.03
CA ILE A 23 0.91 23.83 -21.25
C ILE A 23 0.94 23.49 -22.75
N LYS A 24 -0.21 23.57 -23.43
CA LYS A 24 -0.32 23.36 -24.89
C LYS A 24 0.51 24.36 -25.70
N LEU A 25 0.55 25.63 -25.29
CA LEU A 25 1.35 26.66 -25.94
C LEU A 25 2.86 26.41 -25.76
N ALA A 26 3.29 26.07 -24.55
CA ALA A 26 4.67 25.75 -24.21
C ALA A 26 5.18 24.52 -24.98
N TYR A 27 4.38 23.44 -25.02
CA TYR A 27 4.67 22.27 -25.85
C TYR A 27 4.88 22.65 -27.32
N ARG A 28 3.96 23.41 -27.94
CA ARG A 28 4.10 23.87 -29.34
C ARG A 28 5.29 24.81 -29.58
N ARG A 29 5.80 25.50 -28.55
CA ARG A 29 7.02 26.32 -28.60
C ARG A 29 8.26 25.43 -28.58
N LEU A 30 8.31 24.49 -27.64
CA LEU A 30 9.44 23.60 -27.40
C LEU A 30 9.59 22.55 -28.51
N ALA A 31 8.50 21.95 -28.96
CA ALA A 31 8.50 21.00 -30.07
C ALA A 31 9.07 21.61 -31.37
N ARG A 32 8.77 22.87 -31.68
CA ARG A 32 9.38 23.57 -32.83
C ARG A 32 10.87 23.90 -32.63
N ARG A 33 11.30 24.14 -31.39
CA ARG A 33 12.71 24.42 -31.05
C ARG A 33 13.59 23.16 -31.09
N TYR A 34 13.04 22.00 -30.77
CA TYR A 34 13.76 20.73 -30.65
C TYR A 34 13.32 19.67 -31.69
N HIS A 35 12.62 20.06 -32.75
CA HIS A 35 12.26 19.14 -33.83
C HIS A 35 13.54 18.63 -34.52
N PRO A 36 13.71 17.30 -34.74
CA PRO A 36 14.92 16.77 -35.36
C PRO A 36 15.20 17.39 -36.74
N ASP A 37 14.14 17.63 -37.53
CA ASP A 37 14.27 18.20 -38.87
C ASP A 37 14.55 19.72 -38.89
N LEU A 38 14.37 20.42 -37.75
CA LEU A 38 14.57 21.87 -37.63
C LEU A 38 15.79 22.24 -36.77
N ASN A 39 16.34 21.28 -36.02
CA ASN A 39 17.45 21.50 -35.10
C ASN A 39 18.52 20.40 -35.27
N PRO A 40 19.67 20.70 -35.90
CA PRO A 40 20.71 19.70 -36.19
C PRO A 40 21.56 19.30 -34.97
N ASN A 41 21.25 19.78 -33.76
CA ASN A 41 21.95 19.38 -32.55
C ASN A 41 21.61 17.92 -32.16
N PRO A 42 22.59 17.01 -31.95
CA PRO A 42 22.33 15.64 -31.53
C PRO A 42 21.48 15.52 -30.24
N ASP A 43 21.59 16.48 -29.32
CA ASP A 43 20.81 16.51 -28.07
C ASP A 43 19.32 16.85 -28.28
N ALA A 44 18.95 17.40 -29.45
CA ALA A 44 17.58 17.82 -29.73
C ALA A 44 16.60 16.64 -29.69
N LYS A 45 17.03 15.45 -30.15
CA LYS A 45 16.23 14.22 -30.12
C LYS A 45 15.89 13.80 -28.68
N GLY A 46 16.87 13.80 -27.78
CA GLY A 46 16.67 13.47 -26.36
C GLY A 46 15.78 14.49 -25.66
N ARG A 47 15.99 15.79 -25.90
CA ARG A 47 15.12 16.85 -25.38
C ARG A 47 13.69 16.74 -25.88
N MET A 48 13.47 16.45 -27.17
CA MET A 48 12.14 16.23 -27.72
C MET A 48 11.43 15.04 -27.07
N GLN A 49 12.15 13.95 -26.76
CA GLN A 49 11.59 12.82 -26.02
C GLN A 49 11.15 13.22 -24.60
N GLU A 50 11.99 13.94 -23.84
CA GLU A 50 11.61 14.49 -22.52
C GLU A 50 10.34 15.38 -22.63
N ILE A 51 10.30 16.29 -23.62
CA ILE A 51 9.18 17.22 -23.85
C ILE A 51 7.88 16.49 -24.19
N ASN A 52 7.95 15.45 -25.03
CA ASN A 52 6.78 14.65 -25.40
C ASN A 52 6.20 13.89 -24.19
N GLN A 53 7.06 13.24 -23.40
CA GLN A 53 6.65 12.54 -22.17
C GLN A 53 6.01 13.48 -21.15
N ALA A 54 6.61 14.67 -20.94
CA ALA A 54 6.06 15.66 -20.03
C ALA A 54 4.70 16.20 -20.50
N TYR A 55 4.51 16.40 -21.82
CA TYR A 55 3.23 16.83 -22.37
C TYR A 55 2.17 15.72 -22.36
N GLU A 56 2.54 14.45 -22.50
CA GLU A 56 1.59 13.33 -22.40
C GLU A 56 0.93 13.25 -21.02
N VAL A 57 1.69 13.54 -19.95
CA VAL A 57 1.18 13.55 -18.58
C VAL A 57 0.48 14.87 -18.23
N LEU A 58 1.07 16.02 -18.57
CA LEU A 58 0.54 17.33 -18.17
C LEU A 58 -0.56 17.87 -19.12
N GLY A 59 -0.65 17.34 -20.34
CA GLY A 59 -1.64 17.68 -21.35
C GLY A 59 -3.00 16.98 -21.20
N ASP A 60 -3.08 15.97 -20.33
CA ASP A 60 -4.31 15.27 -19.95
C ASP A 60 -4.70 15.65 -18.51
N PRO A 61 -5.95 16.14 -18.25
CA PRO A 61 -6.36 16.56 -16.92
C PRO A 61 -6.31 15.47 -15.84
N VAL A 62 -6.56 14.20 -16.20
CA VAL A 62 -6.59 13.06 -15.28
C VAL A 62 -5.18 12.61 -14.96
N LYS A 63 -4.32 12.43 -15.98
CA LYS A 63 -2.89 12.12 -15.79
C LYS A 63 -2.18 13.23 -15.00
N ARG A 64 -2.46 14.49 -15.32
CA ARG A 64 -1.95 15.66 -14.56
C ARG A 64 -2.38 15.60 -13.10
N THR A 65 -3.66 15.34 -12.83
CA THR A 65 -4.15 15.23 -11.44
C THR A 65 -3.46 14.10 -10.68
N ARG A 66 -3.18 12.95 -11.33
CA ARG A 66 -2.40 11.86 -10.74
C ARG A 66 -0.96 12.29 -10.45
N TYR A 67 -0.31 12.97 -11.39
CA TYR A 67 1.04 13.51 -11.25
C TYR A 67 1.14 14.57 -10.14
N ASP A 68 0.20 15.50 -10.05
CA ASP A 68 0.18 16.56 -9.03
C ASP A 68 0.01 15.97 -7.62
N ARG A 69 -0.82 14.93 -7.46
CA ARG A 69 -0.94 14.19 -6.19
C ARG A 69 0.39 13.53 -5.80
N TRP A 70 1.04 12.83 -6.72
CA TRP A 70 2.36 12.22 -6.50
C TRP A 70 3.44 13.25 -6.18
N ARG A 71 3.44 14.39 -6.88
CA ARG A 71 4.37 15.51 -6.69
C ARG A 71 4.24 16.13 -5.29
N VAL A 72 3.01 16.29 -4.79
CA VAL A 72 2.76 16.75 -3.41
C VAL A 72 3.23 15.74 -2.36
N LEU A 73 3.03 14.43 -2.60
CA LEU A 73 3.46 13.38 -1.67
C LEU A 73 4.99 13.28 -1.54
N ILE A 74 5.75 13.57 -2.61
CA ILE A 74 7.22 13.56 -2.59
C ILE A 74 7.82 14.88 -2.11
N GLN A 75 7.16 16.02 -2.36
CA GLN A 75 7.65 17.35 -1.94
C GLN A 75 7.27 17.71 -0.48
N GLY A 76 7.04 16.70 0.37
CA GLY A 76 6.69 16.84 1.80
C GLY A 76 7.76 17.43 2.72
N SER A 77 8.66 18.28 2.21
CA SER A 77 9.59 19.09 3.00
C SER A 77 9.28 20.57 2.78
N TRP A 78 8.53 21.13 3.74
CA TRP A 78 8.27 22.54 4.01
C TRP A 78 8.35 23.54 2.84
N THR A 79 7.19 23.87 2.26
CA THR A 79 6.94 25.24 1.78
C THR A 79 5.60 25.74 2.31
N THR A 80 5.62 26.91 2.95
CA THR A 80 4.44 27.54 3.54
C THR A 80 3.53 28.11 2.46
N TYR A 81 2.26 27.71 2.46
CA TYR A 81 1.21 28.45 1.75
C TYR A 81 0.98 29.79 2.45
N THR A 82 1.77 30.79 2.06
CA THR A 82 1.66 32.15 2.58
C THR A 82 0.52 32.85 1.85
N SER A 83 -0.68 32.80 2.43
CA SER A 83 -1.82 33.58 1.94
C SER A 83 -1.44 35.08 1.90
N PRO A 84 -1.75 35.84 0.83
CA PRO A 84 -1.41 37.25 0.74
C PRO A 84 -2.11 38.06 1.84
N ARG A 85 -1.36 38.48 2.86
CA ARG A 85 -1.85 39.43 3.86
C ARG A 85 -1.94 40.82 3.25
N SER A 86 -3.14 41.41 3.29
CA SER A 86 -3.33 42.84 3.13
C SER A 86 -2.54 43.64 4.19
N PRO A 87 -2.14 44.90 3.91
CA PRO A 87 -1.17 45.62 4.75
C PRO A 87 -1.63 45.95 6.18
N ARG A 88 -0.64 46.09 7.08
CA ARG A 88 -0.77 46.46 8.50
C ARG A 88 -1.32 47.88 8.74
N THR A 89 -2.17 47.98 9.75
CA THR A 89 -2.07 48.98 10.85
C THR A 89 -2.44 48.26 12.15
N ALA A 90 -1.51 48.03 13.09
CA ALA A 90 -1.10 48.94 14.16
C ALA A 90 -1.85 48.68 15.49
N ARG A 91 -1.19 47.89 16.36
CA ARG A 91 -1.15 47.95 17.84
C ARG A 91 -2.39 48.49 18.58
N HIS A 92 -3.05 47.65 19.41
CA HIS A 92 -3.25 47.93 20.85
C HIS A 92 -3.74 46.69 21.63
N GLN A 93 -3.37 46.67 22.92
CA GLN A 93 -3.62 45.76 24.07
C GLN A 93 -4.74 44.69 24.08
N ARG A 94 -4.50 43.63 24.89
CA ARG A 94 -5.48 42.60 25.31
C ARG A 94 -6.66 43.19 26.11
N PRO A 95 -7.88 42.64 25.95
CA PRO A 95 -8.86 42.48 27.01
C PRO A 95 -8.92 41.01 27.53
N PRO A 96 -9.54 40.76 28.71
CA PRO A 96 -9.65 39.42 29.31
C PRO A 96 -10.89 38.64 28.83
N SER A 97 -11.00 37.40 29.34
CA SER A 97 -12.10 36.45 29.12
C SER A 97 -13.48 36.94 29.56
N GLN A 98 -14.53 36.63 28.80
CA GLN A 98 -15.63 35.71 29.21
C GLN A 98 -16.71 35.53 28.13
N GLU A 99 -17.35 34.34 28.17
CA GLU A 99 -18.76 34.04 27.86
C GLU A 99 -19.38 34.37 26.48
N GLY A 100 -20.30 33.47 26.05
CA GLY A 100 -21.26 33.71 24.96
C GLY A 100 -20.96 33.01 23.64
N TYR A 101 -21.35 31.74 23.50
CA TYR A 101 -21.65 31.16 22.18
C TYR A 101 -23.05 31.59 21.74
N PRO A 102 -23.23 32.26 20.59
CA PRO A 102 -24.54 32.46 19.99
C PRO A 102 -25.02 31.19 19.27
N HIS A 103 -26.33 30.95 19.29
CA HIS A 103 -26.99 29.83 18.62
C HIS A 103 -26.88 29.90 17.08
N PRO A 104 -27.01 28.77 16.35
CA PRO A 104 -26.97 28.77 14.89
C PRO A 104 -28.18 29.51 14.27
N PRO A 105 -28.01 30.13 13.08
CA PRO A 105 -29.07 30.88 12.41
C PRO A 105 -30.15 29.97 11.79
N PRO A 106 -31.38 30.48 11.61
CA PRO A 106 -32.46 29.73 10.96
C PRO A 106 -32.22 29.54 9.46
N ARG A 107 -32.76 28.44 8.90
CA ARG A 107 -32.87 28.26 7.45
C ARG A 107 -34.09 29.03 6.94
N CYS A 108 -33.93 29.70 5.80
CA CYS A 108 -35.06 30.11 4.96
C CYS A 108 -34.88 29.52 3.55
N ASP A 109 -36.01 29.30 2.89
CA ASP A 109 -36.14 28.54 1.65
C ASP A 109 -35.71 29.38 0.43
N ALA A 110 -35.51 28.72 -0.72
CA ALA A 110 -34.94 29.29 -1.95
C ALA A 110 -35.74 30.43 -2.62
N TRP A 111 -36.84 30.90 -2.01
CA TRP A 111 -37.68 32.01 -2.49
C TRP A 111 -37.91 33.12 -1.45
N GLY A 112 -37.17 33.12 -0.33
CA GLY A 112 -36.90 34.34 0.44
C GLY A 112 -38.06 34.95 1.24
N GLN A 113 -38.92 34.13 1.86
CA GLN A 113 -39.88 34.59 2.87
C GLN A 113 -39.73 33.75 4.15
N CYS A 114 -39.71 34.40 5.31
CA CYS A 114 -39.55 33.76 6.63
C CYS A 114 -40.68 34.26 7.56
N SER A 115 -41.44 33.34 8.19
CA SER A 115 -42.58 33.66 9.07
C SER A 115 -42.24 33.58 10.56
N PRO A 116 -42.81 34.43 11.43
CA PRO A 116 -42.51 34.44 12.86
C PRO A 116 -43.21 33.31 13.64
N GLY A 117 -42.47 32.64 14.53
CA GLY A 117 -42.99 31.60 15.42
C GLY A 117 -43.63 32.14 16.72
N PRO A 118 -44.47 31.34 17.40
CA PRO A 118 -45.20 31.76 18.60
C PRO A 118 -44.33 31.79 19.88
N GLN A 119 -44.79 32.58 20.85
CA GLN A 119 -44.06 32.95 22.07
C GLN A 119 -44.02 31.85 23.15
N SER A 120 -43.08 31.98 24.08
CA SER A 120 -42.84 31.07 25.19
C SER A 120 -43.90 31.17 26.30
N ALA A 121 -44.35 30.00 26.79
CA ALA A 121 -45.08 29.87 28.04
C ALA A 121 -44.19 29.19 29.09
N GLN A 122 -44.28 29.68 30.33
CA GLN A 122 -43.55 29.19 31.50
C GLN A 122 -44.09 27.83 31.96
N TYR A 123 -43.34 27.06 32.76
CA TYR A 123 -43.75 26.68 34.14
C TYR A 123 -42.79 25.69 34.84
N ARG A 124 -42.35 26.13 36.03
CA ARG A 124 -42.08 25.41 37.30
C ARG A 124 -41.57 23.95 37.32
N THR A 125 -40.48 23.83 38.06
CA THR A 125 -40.01 22.63 38.79
C THR A 125 -41.08 21.97 39.68
N THR A 126 -41.07 20.63 39.74
CA THR A 126 -41.28 19.89 40.99
C THR A 126 -40.41 18.64 41.05
N PHE A 127 -39.92 18.34 42.25
CA PHE A 127 -39.08 17.19 42.60
C PHE A 127 -39.96 16.15 43.29
N ARG A 128 -39.90 14.85 42.92
CA ARG A 128 -40.50 13.80 43.77
C ARG A 128 -39.81 12.45 43.66
N GLN A 129 -39.17 12.06 44.76
CA GLN A 129 -38.72 10.69 45.00
C GLN A 129 -39.92 9.75 45.20
N ARG A 130 -39.75 8.46 44.84
CA ARG A 130 -40.32 7.34 45.63
C ARG A 130 -39.40 6.12 45.55
N ARG A 131 -39.20 5.47 46.70
CA ARG A 131 -38.46 4.21 46.89
C ARG A 131 -39.43 3.03 47.07
N ARG A 132 -38.87 1.82 47.00
CA ARG A 132 -39.37 0.51 47.52
C ARG A 132 -40.34 -0.29 46.59
N SER A 133 -40.31 -1.63 46.54
CA SER A 133 -39.28 -2.62 46.95
C SER A 133 -39.66 -4.09 46.63
N ARG A 134 -38.64 -4.90 46.26
CA ARG A 134 -38.41 -6.33 46.63
C ARG A 134 -39.27 -7.49 46.04
N THR A 135 -38.64 -8.68 46.09
CA THR A 135 -39.12 -10.08 45.90
C THR A 135 -39.61 -10.51 44.52
N GLY A 136 -39.19 -11.65 43.94
CA GLY A 136 -38.19 -12.63 44.39
C GLY A 136 -37.93 -13.76 43.38
N SER A 137 -36.85 -14.52 43.57
CA SER A 137 -36.62 -15.88 43.03
C SER A 137 -36.83 -16.91 44.17
N PRO A 138 -36.89 -18.26 43.98
CA PRO A 138 -35.73 -19.04 43.48
C PRO A 138 -36.01 -20.38 42.74
N ASN A 139 -34.96 -20.87 42.03
CA ASN A 139 -34.48 -22.27 41.89
C ASN A 139 -35.41 -23.39 41.34
N TRP A 140 -34.95 -24.53 40.78
CA TRP A 140 -33.75 -25.10 40.11
C TRP A 140 -34.11 -26.61 39.90
N TRP A 141 -33.36 -27.34 39.05
CA TRP A 141 -33.30 -28.82 38.91
C TRP A 141 -34.28 -29.56 37.98
N LEU A 142 -33.77 -30.71 37.47
CA LEU A 142 -34.31 -31.64 36.46
C LEU A 142 -34.37 -31.04 35.03
N TRP A 143 -33.57 -31.48 34.06
CA TRP A 143 -32.92 -32.78 33.88
C TRP A 143 -31.45 -32.72 33.43
N LEU A 144 -30.62 -33.55 34.07
CA LEU A 144 -29.39 -34.10 33.49
C LEU A 144 -29.69 -35.56 33.08
N LEU A 145 -29.17 -36.02 31.93
CA LEU A 145 -28.21 -37.13 31.86
C LEU A 145 -27.72 -37.41 30.42
N ILE A 146 -26.42 -37.74 30.33
CA ILE A 146 -25.54 -37.71 29.14
C ILE A 146 -24.64 -38.97 29.20
N PRO A 147 -24.56 -39.81 28.15
CA PRO A 147 -23.61 -39.63 27.02
C PRO A 147 -24.29 -39.93 25.64
N ALA A 148 -23.64 -40.13 24.47
CA ALA A 148 -22.23 -40.41 24.16
C ALA A 148 -21.78 -39.99 22.74
N LEU A 149 -20.53 -39.50 22.63
CA LEU A 149 -19.46 -39.85 21.65
C LEU A 149 -19.80 -39.82 20.13
N ILE A 150 -19.00 -39.30 19.18
CA ILE A 150 -17.63 -38.75 19.01
C ILE A 150 -17.72 -37.92 17.69
N ASN A 151 -17.13 -36.74 17.48
CA ASN A 151 -15.69 -36.48 17.40
C ASN A 151 -15.40 -34.96 17.48
N ALA A 152 -14.23 -34.56 17.99
CA ALA A 152 -13.89 -33.16 18.19
C ALA A 152 -12.98 -32.61 17.08
N PHE A 153 -13.40 -31.51 16.44
CA PHE A 153 -12.51 -30.49 15.89
C PHE A 153 -13.22 -29.12 15.92
N SER A 154 -13.51 -28.65 17.14
CA SER A 154 -14.18 -27.37 17.36
C SER A 154 -13.21 -26.21 17.20
N SER A 155 -13.45 -25.38 16.18
CA SER A 155 -13.60 -23.92 16.30
C SER A 155 -13.00 -23.25 17.54
N SER A 156 -11.67 -23.31 17.67
CA SER A 156 -10.90 -22.59 18.68
C SER A 156 -9.85 -21.73 18.00
N MET A 157 -10.16 -20.43 17.86
CA MET A 157 -9.23 -19.31 17.62
C MET A 157 -9.95 -17.93 17.61
N PHE A 158 -11.24 -17.85 17.96
CA PHE A 158 -11.98 -16.59 18.15
C PHE A 158 -12.21 -16.25 19.63
N ASN A 159 -11.12 -16.14 20.40
CA ASN A 159 -11.06 -15.24 21.56
C ASN A 159 -9.63 -15.14 22.10
N ASN A 160 -8.92 -14.08 21.72
CA ASN A 160 -7.88 -13.52 22.56
C ASN A 160 -8.01 -11.99 22.54
N ARG A 161 -8.66 -11.44 23.57
CA ARG A 161 -8.77 -9.98 23.78
C ARG A 161 -7.45 -9.44 24.33
N ASN A 162 -6.44 -9.45 23.49
CA ASN A 162 -5.23 -8.66 23.66
C ASN A 162 -5.00 -7.93 22.33
N ASP A 163 -5.50 -6.70 22.23
CA ASP A 163 -5.14 -5.79 21.14
C ASP A 163 -3.66 -5.43 21.32
N ILE A 164 -2.77 -6.28 20.79
CA ILE A 164 -1.33 -6.04 20.74
C ILE A 164 -1.12 -4.86 19.79
N LYS A 165 -1.16 -3.64 20.33
CA LYS A 165 -0.65 -2.46 19.65
C LYS A 165 0.87 -2.55 19.59
N LEU A 166 1.38 -3.19 18.54
CA LEU A 166 2.73 -2.94 18.04
C LEU A 166 2.78 -1.51 17.46
N GLN A 167 2.81 -0.51 18.35
CA GLN A 167 3.39 0.79 18.03
C GLN A 167 4.86 0.73 18.45
N PRO A 168 5.80 0.62 17.48
CA PRO A 168 7.22 0.63 17.77
C PRO A 168 7.69 2.07 18.08
N ALA A 169 7.27 2.62 19.22
CA ALA A 169 7.73 3.92 19.69
C ALA A 169 9.16 3.81 20.23
N GLY A 170 10.16 4.15 19.42
CA GLY A 170 11.57 4.14 19.85
C GLY A 170 12.58 4.06 18.71
N LEU A 171 13.82 3.68 19.06
CA LEU A 171 14.96 3.53 18.15
C LEU A 171 14.65 2.65 16.92
N ASN A 172 13.85 1.58 17.09
CA ASN A 172 13.49 0.68 15.99
C ASN A 172 12.73 1.39 14.86
N TYR A 173 11.82 2.32 15.16
CA TYR A 173 11.11 3.08 14.13
C TYR A 173 12.05 4.02 13.36
N ALA A 174 12.95 4.71 14.06
CA ALA A 174 13.94 5.57 13.41
C ALA A 174 14.90 4.77 12.51
N ARG A 175 15.34 3.58 12.97
CA ARG A 175 16.15 2.65 12.18
C ARG A 175 15.38 2.12 10.97
N ALA A 176 14.16 1.62 11.15
CA ALA A 176 13.34 1.09 10.07
C ALA A 176 13.06 2.15 9.00
N GLN A 177 12.73 3.38 9.40
CA GLN A 177 12.54 4.49 8.46
C GLN A 177 13.85 4.84 7.70
N ALA A 178 15.01 4.81 8.37
CA ALA A 178 16.29 5.01 7.70
C ALA A 178 16.60 3.90 6.69
N THR A 179 16.35 2.63 7.03
CA THR A 179 16.45 1.49 6.10
C THR A 179 15.51 1.66 4.91
N ALA A 180 14.25 2.06 5.11
CA ALA A 180 13.30 2.32 4.02
C ALA A 180 13.75 3.45 3.08
N VAL A 181 14.30 4.53 3.62
CA VAL A 181 14.87 5.63 2.81
C VAL A 181 16.09 5.17 2.01
N ALA A 182 16.95 4.30 2.57
CA ALA A 182 18.09 3.74 1.86
C ALA A 182 17.65 2.74 0.77
N ALA A 183 16.77 1.80 1.11
CA ALA A 183 16.33 0.73 0.23
C ALA A 183 15.45 1.23 -0.94
N SER A 184 14.68 2.30 -0.73
CA SER A 184 13.97 2.99 -1.83
C SER A 184 14.89 3.66 -2.86
N GLN A 185 16.18 3.84 -2.57
CA GLN A 185 17.18 4.37 -3.50
C GLN A 185 17.96 3.27 -4.25
N TRP A 186 17.74 1.99 -3.92
CA TRP A 186 18.37 0.87 -4.60
C TRP A 186 18.00 0.82 -6.10
N PRO A 187 18.86 0.23 -6.96
CA PRO A 187 18.55 -0.02 -8.36
C PRO A 187 17.18 -0.65 -8.59
N LEU A 188 16.41 -0.01 -9.47
CA LEU A 188 15.12 -0.49 -9.95
C LEU A 188 15.35 -1.71 -10.86
N VAL A 189 14.72 -2.84 -10.51
CA VAL A 189 14.78 -4.09 -11.31
C VAL A 189 13.43 -4.43 -11.94
N VAL A 190 12.33 -3.99 -11.33
CA VAL A 190 10.98 -4.16 -11.82
C VAL A 190 10.21 -2.87 -11.60
N GLN A 191 9.50 -2.43 -12.63
CA GLN A 191 8.46 -1.42 -12.53
C GLN A 191 7.24 -1.91 -13.31
N GLU A 192 6.07 -1.80 -12.69
CA GLU A 192 4.79 -2.12 -13.28
C GLU A 192 3.79 -1.00 -12.95
N ASP A 193 3.24 -0.39 -13.99
CA ASP A 193 2.19 0.62 -13.94
C ASP A 193 0.81 0.06 -14.32
N PHE A 194 0.75 -1.25 -14.60
CA PHE A 194 -0.42 -1.97 -15.09
C PHE A 194 -1.08 -1.26 -16.29
N SER A 195 -0.24 -0.74 -17.18
CA SER A 195 -0.65 -0.25 -18.49
C SER A 195 -1.10 -1.41 -19.39
N PRO A 196 -2.01 -1.17 -20.37
CA PRO A 196 -2.52 -2.23 -21.25
C PRO A 196 -1.47 -2.97 -22.11
N SER A 197 -0.24 -2.44 -22.20
CA SER A 197 0.89 -3.15 -22.83
C SER A 197 1.41 -4.32 -22.00
N ASN A 198 1.10 -4.36 -20.68
CA ASN A 198 1.46 -5.42 -19.74
C ASN A 198 2.94 -5.87 -19.91
N PRO A 199 3.91 -4.95 -19.76
CA PRO A 199 5.30 -5.17 -20.17
C PRO A 199 5.95 -6.35 -19.44
N ASN A 200 5.48 -6.67 -18.23
CA ASN A 200 5.99 -7.75 -17.41
C ASN A 200 5.15 -9.05 -17.48
N GLN A 201 4.18 -9.12 -18.39
CA GLN A 201 3.42 -10.35 -18.70
C GLN A 201 2.68 -10.95 -17.49
N TRP A 202 2.01 -10.10 -16.71
CA TRP A 202 1.07 -10.54 -15.66
C TRP A 202 -0.11 -11.33 -16.27
N SER A 203 -0.63 -12.29 -15.52
CA SER A 203 -1.68 -13.18 -16.00
C SER A 203 -3.06 -12.53 -15.99
N THR A 204 -3.58 -12.14 -17.15
CA THR A 204 -4.96 -11.67 -17.38
C THR A 204 -5.94 -12.80 -17.68
N ARG A 205 -5.57 -14.06 -17.40
CA ARG A 205 -6.45 -15.20 -17.67
C ARG A 205 -7.52 -15.33 -16.59
N LYS A 206 -8.76 -15.59 -17.00
CA LYS A 206 -9.79 -16.13 -16.10
C LYS A 206 -9.34 -17.51 -15.63
N TYR A 207 -9.41 -17.71 -14.32
CA TYR A 207 -9.20 -18.99 -13.64
C TYR A 207 -10.51 -19.40 -12.96
N SER A 208 -10.81 -20.69 -12.93
CA SER A 208 -11.96 -21.24 -12.21
C SER A 208 -11.68 -22.67 -11.81
N SER A 209 -11.98 -23.00 -10.56
CA SER A 209 -11.89 -24.32 -9.96
C SER A 209 -13.10 -24.60 -9.08
N ASP A 210 -13.15 -25.78 -8.49
CA ASP A 210 -14.07 -26.14 -7.42
C ASP A 210 -13.98 -25.21 -6.19
N ARG A 211 -12.82 -24.57 -5.96
CA ARG A 211 -12.56 -23.72 -4.79
C ARG A 211 -12.70 -22.22 -5.03
N VAL A 212 -12.45 -21.73 -6.24
CA VAL A 212 -12.47 -20.29 -6.54
C VAL A 212 -12.70 -20.00 -8.03
N THR A 213 -13.41 -18.92 -8.34
CA THR A 213 -13.39 -18.26 -9.65
C THR A 213 -12.69 -16.91 -9.55
N ILE A 214 -11.75 -16.63 -10.45
CA ILE A 214 -10.99 -15.37 -10.51
C ILE A 214 -10.95 -14.85 -11.96
N ARG A 215 -11.42 -13.63 -12.20
CA ARG A 215 -11.13 -12.86 -13.41
C ARG A 215 -10.04 -11.83 -13.09
N LYS A 216 -9.11 -11.66 -14.03
CA LYS A 216 -7.97 -10.74 -13.91
C LYS A 216 -7.89 -9.86 -15.15
N GLU A 217 -7.80 -8.55 -14.99
CA GLU A 217 -7.85 -7.59 -16.10
C GLU A 217 -6.91 -6.41 -15.84
N ILE A 218 -6.34 -5.84 -16.91
CA ILE A 218 -5.36 -4.75 -16.83
C ILE A 218 -5.86 -3.58 -17.68
N ASP A 219 -6.24 -2.49 -17.03
CA ASP A 219 -6.68 -1.25 -17.68
C ASP A 219 -6.23 -0.01 -16.86
N GLY A 220 -4.92 0.24 -16.84
CA GLY A 220 -4.31 1.32 -16.03
C GLY A 220 -4.32 1.08 -14.51
N ALA A 221 -4.72 -0.13 -14.13
CA ALA A 221 -4.62 -0.81 -12.84
C ALA A 221 -4.89 -2.31 -13.08
N TYR A 222 -4.45 -3.18 -12.17
CA TYR A 222 -4.70 -4.63 -12.23
C TYR A 222 -5.88 -5.02 -11.36
N LEU A 223 -7.00 -5.31 -12.00
CA LEU A 223 -8.27 -5.65 -11.39
C LEU A 223 -8.40 -7.17 -11.22
N TRP A 224 -8.79 -7.59 -10.02
CA TRP A 224 -9.09 -8.98 -9.69
C TRP A 224 -10.51 -9.05 -9.16
N GLU A 225 -11.41 -9.68 -9.91
CA GLU A 225 -12.73 -10.07 -9.43
C GLU A 225 -12.64 -11.53 -9.00
N ALA A 226 -12.88 -11.81 -7.72
CA ALA A 226 -12.77 -13.16 -7.18
C ALA A 226 -14.01 -13.56 -6.37
N GLU A 227 -14.40 -14.82 -6.51
CA GLU A 227 -15.50 -15.49 -5.80
C GLU A 227 -14.99 -16.82 -5.26
N SER A 228 -15.13 -17.03 -3.96
CA SER A 228 -14.62 -18.17 -3.20
C SER A 228 -15.74 -19.17 -2.93
N HIS A 229 -15.49 -20.46 -3.11
CA HIS A 229 -16.46 -21.51 -2.77
C HIS A 229 -16.12 -22.24 -1.45
N GLN A 230 -14.88 -22.13 -0.95
CA GLN A 230 -14.39 -22.90 0.21
C GLN A 230 -13.38 -22.16 1.10
N GLY A 231 -13.13 -20.88 0.84
CA GLY A 231 -11.98 -20.15 1.40
C GLY A 231 -10.70 -20.43 0.61
N VAL A 232 -9.99 -19.36 0.25
CA VAL A 232 -8.83 -19.42 -0.66
C VAL A 232 -7.86 -18.26 -0.41
N THR A 233 -6.58 -18.52 -0.59
CA THR A 233 -5.57 -17.48 -0.85
C THR A 233 -4.99 -17.73 -2.23
N ALA A 234 -5.03 -16.71 -3.08
CA ALA A 234 -4.51 -16.76 -4.44
C ALA A 234 -3.41 -15.70 -4.61
N TRP A 235 -2.43 -15.98 -5.45
CA TRP A 235 -1.31 -15.07 -5.71
C TRP A 235 -0.98 -14.99 -7.21
N SER A 236 -0.20 -13.97 -7.55
CA SER A 236 0.44 -13.84 -8.86
C SER A 236 1.72 -13.04 -8.67
N HIS A 237 2.76 -13.49 -9.34
CA HIS A 237 3.90 -12.67 -9.72
C HIS A 237 3.78 -12.37 -11.23
N ALA A 238 4.52 -11.40 -11.74
CA ALA A 238 4.69 -11.26 -13.18
C ALA A 238 5.70 -12.30 -13.71
N GLN A 239 5.84 -12.34 -15.02
CA GLN A 239 6.77 -13.23 -15.72
C GLN A 239 7.96 -12.40 -16.22
N TYR A 240 8.62 -11.73 -15.27
CA TYR A 240 9.81 -10.92 -15.52
C TYR A 240 10.95 -11.77 -16.06
N ASP A 241 11.75 -11.21 -16.96
CA ASP A 241 13.03 -11.81 -17.34
C ASP A 241 14.02 -11.78 -16.15
N ASN A 242 14.90 -12.77 -16.07
CA ASN A 242 15.44 -13.29 -14.80
C ASN A 242 16.58 -12.47 -14.14
N HIS A 243 16.74 -11.19 -14.48
CA HIS A 243 17.97 -10.38 -14.28
C HIS A 243 18.20 -9.81 -12.86
N TRP A 244 17.66 -10.45 -11.82
CA TRP A 244 17.82 -9.98 -10.44
C TRP A 244 17.85 -11.15 -9.44
N SER A 245 18.58 -10.96 -8.32
CA SER A 245 19.00 -12.05 -7.43
C SER A 245 17.85 -12.77 -6.74
N LYS A 246 16.74 -12.06 -6.48
CA LYS A 246 15.61 -12.53 -5.64
C LYS A 246 16.00 -12.79 -4.18
N GLU A 247 17.19 -12.32 -3.79
CA GLU A 247 17.71 -12.20 -2.43
C GLU A 247 17.27 -10.84 -1.88
N ASP A 248 18.14 -9.90 -1.54
CA ASP A 248 17.72 -8.65 -0.91
C ASP A 248 16.82 -7.80 -1.82
N PHE A 249 15.72 -7.29 -1.25
CA PHE A 249 14.71 -6.56 -2.02
C PHE A 249 14.03 -5.44 -1.22
N TYR A 250 13.61 -4.42 -1.95
CA TYR A 250 12.59 -3.46 -1.55
C TYR A 250 11.45 -3.60 -2.55
N VAL A 251 10.26 -3.97 -2.08
CA VAL A 251 9.06 -4.11 -2.92
C VAL A 251 7.91 -3.30 -2.34
N TYR A 252 7.15 -2.62 -3.19
CA TYR A 252 5.84 -2.08 -2.80
C TYR A 252 4.78 -2.30 -3.87
N VAL A 253 3.51 -2.20 -3.44
CA VAL A 253 2.33 -2.09 -4.30
C VAL A 253 1.32 -1.14 -3.67
N ASP A 254 0.59 -0.38 -4.48
CA ASP A 254 -0.63 0.29 -4.04
C ASP A 254 -1.81 -0.66 -4.25
N CYS A 255 -2.58 -0.95 -3.22
CA CYS A 255 -3.71 -1.89 -3.30
C CYS A 255 -4.99 -1.34 -2.65
N ARG A 256 -6.14 -1.64 -3.24
CA ARG A 256 -7.46 -1.18 -2.82
C ARG A 256 -8.50 -2.30 -3.00
N ARG A 257 -9.44 -2.43 -2.07
CA ARG A 257 -10.69 -3.17 -2.33
C ARG A 257 -11.70 -2.21 -2.93
N VAL A 258 -12.17 -2.51 -4.13
CA VAL A 258 -13.20 -1.74 -4.83
C VAL A 258 -14.58 -2.09 -4.27
N SER A 259 -14.85 -3.38 -4.02
CA SER A 259 -16.17 -3.87 -3.59
C SER A 259 -16.08 -5.24 -2.88
N GLY A 260 -17.20 -5.68 -2.30
CA GLY A 260 -17.38 -7.05 -1.80
C GLY A 260 -17.12 -7.28 -0.31
N SER A 261 -16.90 -8.55 0.04
CA SER A 261 -16.82 -9.10 1.39
C SER A 261 -15.84 -8.38 2.30
N LYS A 262 -16.24 -8.18 3.56
CA LYS A 262 -15.39 -7.53 4.58
C LYS A 262 -14.26 -8.45 5.05
N ASP A 263 -14.55 -9.73 5.16
CA ASP A 263 -13.62 -10.79 5.58
C ASP A 263 -12.78 -11.24 4.37
N SER A 264 -12.07 -10.26 3.82
CA SER A 264 -11.14 -10.43 2.71
C SER A 264 -9.91 -9.56 2.93
N ALA A 265 -8.77 -10.05 2.42
CA ALA A 265 -7.49 -9.38 2.54
C ALA A 265 -6.75 -9.33 1.20
N MET A 266 -5.82 -8.40 1.10
CA MET A 266 -4.93 -8.28 -0.06
C MET A 266 -3.52 -7.89 0.39
N GLY A 267 -2.54 -8.13 -0.46
CA GLY A 267 -1.23 -7.54 -0.29
C GLY A 267 -0.15 -8.18 -1.14
N LEU A 268 1.01 -8.40 -0.54
CA LEU A 268 2.24 -8.83 -1.19
C LEU A 268 2.59 -10.29 -0.84
N VAL A 269 3.17 -10.99 -1.81
CA VAL A 269 3.92 -12.23 -1.60
C VAL A 269 5.40 -11.96 -1.83
N PHE A 270 6.26 -12.64 -1.07
CA PHE A 270 7.70 -12.53 -1.19
C PHE A 270 8.39 -13.86 -0.89
N ARG A 271 9.62 -14.03 -1.40
CA ARG A 271 10.37 -15.30 -1.37
C ARG A 271 9.59 -16.48 -1.98
N SER A 272 8.72 -16.21 -2.95
CA SER A 272 7.86 -17.22 -3.55
C SER A 272 8.65 -18.18 -4.44
N PHE A 273 8.62 -19.48 -4.13
CA PHE A 273 9.23 -20.54 -4.93
C PHE A 273 8.44 -21.85 -4.82
N GLY A 274 7.89 -22.30 -5.95
CA GLY A 274 6.92 -23.40 -5.98
C GLY A 274 5.69 -23.07 -5.14
N GLU A 275 5.35 -23.94 -4.21
CA GLU A 275 4.23 -23.79 -3.27
C GLU A 275 4.62 -23.06 -1.97
N ASN A 276 5.88 -22.60 -1.85
CA ASN A 276 6.38 -21.96 -0.63
C ASN A 276 6.47 -20.44 -0.83
N LEU A 277 5.93 -19.66 0.10
CA LEU A 277 5.98 -18.19 0.06
C LEU A 277 5.69 -17.57 1.43
N TYR A 278 6.26 -16.39 1.69
CA TYR A 278 5.73 -15.50 2.72
C TYR A 278 4.64 -14.59 2.13
N ILE A 279 3.69 -14.20 2.98
CA ILE A 279 2.55 -13.34 2.66
C ILE A 279 2.50 -12.20 3.68
N PHE A 280 2.40 -10.97 3.20
CA PHE A 280 2.06 -9.78 4.00
C PHE A 280 0.78 -9.15 3.45
N ARG A 281 -0.27 -9.10 4.27
CA ARG A 281 -1.63 -8.74 3.82
C ARG A 281 -2.39 -7.89 4.83
N VAL A 282 -3.32 -7.07 4.34
CA VAL A 282 -4.21 -6.20 5.12
C VAL A 282 -5.69 -6.53 4.88
N GLY A 283 -6.49 -6.50 5.95
CA GLY A 283 -7.95 -6.71 5.95
C GLY A 283 -8.75 -5.40 5.92
N LYS A 284 -10.09 -5.48 5.80
CA LYS A 284 -10.97 -4.28 5.90
C LYS A 284 -11.00 -3.67 7.31
N ASP A 285 -10.71 -4.48 8.30
CA ASP A 285 -10.84 -4.24 9.73
C ASP A 285 -9.65 -3.48 10.36
N GLN A 286 -8.79 -2.87 9.55
CA GLN A 286 -7.54 -2.24 9.96
C GLN A 286 -6.57 -3.20 10.66
N ARG A 287 -6.60 -4.51 10.31
CA ARG A 287 -5.59 -5.48 10.75
C ARG A 287 -4.69 -5.91 9.60
N PHE A 288 -3.43 -6.19 9.91
CA PHE A 288 -2.48 -6.84 9.00
C PHE A 288 -2.00 -8.17 9.59
N ASN A 289 -1.50 -9.05 8.74
CA ASN A 289 -0.93 -10.34 9.13
C ASN A 289 0.26 -10.68 8.25
N VAL A 290 1.25 -11.37 8.83
CA VAL A 290 2.35 -12.01 8.11
C VAL A 290 2.30 -13.52 8.35
N SER A 291 2.34 -14.29 7.27
CA SER A 291 2.29 -15.76 7.29
C SER A 291 3.32 -16.36 6.35
N LEU A 292 3.71 -17.60 6.62
CA LEU A 292 4.47 -18.48 5.73
C LEU A 292 3.56 -19.63 5.28
N LEU A 293 3.48 -19.87 3.97
CA LEU A 293 3.04 -21.14 3.42
C LEU A 293 4.29 -21.95 3.05
N ARG A 294 4.41 -23.18 3.56
CA ARG A 294 5.53 -24.09 3.24
C ARG A 294 5.06 -25.53 3.23
N SER A 295 5.20 -26.21 2.09
CA SER A 295 4.72 -27.60 1.90
C SER A 295 3.27 -27.80 2.37
N ASP A 296 2.36 -26.98 1.84
CA ASP A 296 0.94 -26.86 2.23
C ASP A 296 0.63 -26.50 3.70
N ASN A 297 1.63 -26.35 4.56
CA ASN A 297 1.45 -25.95 5.95
C ASN A 297 1.44 -24.42 6.10
N TRP A 298 0.44 -23.90 6.81
CA TRP A 298 0.25 -22.48 7.10
C TRP A 298 0.78 -22.13 8.50
N THR A 299 1.85 -21.33 8.54
CA THR A 299 2.40 -20.77 9.78
C THR A 299 2.06 -19.29 9.88
N THR A 300 1.57 -18.85 11.04
CA THR A 300 1.36 -17.42 11.34
C THR A 300 2.61 -16.87 12.04
N LEU A 301 3.26 -15.88 11.42
CA LEU A 301 4.50 -15.27 11.93
C LEU A 301 4.22 -13.96 12.67
N ILE A 302 3.34 -13.12 12.12
CA ILE A 302 2.73 -11.99 12.82
C ILE A 302 1.20 -12.18 12.78
N PRO A 303 0.52 -12.33 13.93
CA PRO A 303 -0.93 -12.50 13.98
C PRO A 303 -1.67 -11.27 13.45
N TRP A 304 -2.98 -11.38 13.25
CA TRP A 304 -3.84 -10.26 12.81
C TRP A 304 -3.77 -9.09 13.80
N THR A 305 -2.89 -8.14 13.50
CA THR A 305 -2.47 -7.03 14.36
C THR A 305 -3.11 -5.74 13.88
N ARG A 306 -3.75 -4.99 14.78
CA ARG A 306 -4.39 -3.72 14.44
C ARG A 306 -3.35 -2.63 14.16
N SER A 307 -3.50 -1.91 13.05
CA SER A 307 -2.66 -0.77 12.69
C SER A 307 -3.48 0.40 12.18
N ASP A 308 -3.33 1.56 12.83
CA ASP A 308 -3.94 2.83 12.42
C ASP A 308 -3.36 3.37 11.10
N ALA A 309 -2.30 2.74 10.56
CA ALA A 309 -1.73 3.03 9.25
C ALA A 309 -2.62 2.56 8.08
N ILE A 310 -3.51 1.58 8.32
CA ILE A 310 -4.42 1.04 7.30
C ILE A 310 -5.61 1.98 7.13
N LYS A 311 -5.71 2.60 5.96
CA LYS A 311 -6.86 3.43 5.59
C LYS A 311 -7.98 2.55 5.06
N GLN A 312 -9.16 2.65 5.66
CA GLN A 312 -10.32 1.90 5.18
C GLN A 312 -10.88 2.54 3.91
N ASP A 313 -11.17 1.69 2.92
CA ASP A 313 -11.83 2.04 1.65
C ASP A 313 -11.09 3.07 0.77
N GLU A 314 -9.83 3.39 1.13
CA GLU A 314 -8.83 4.06 0.30
C GLU A 314 -7.80 3.06 -0.27
N ALA A 315 -6.99 3.52 -1.22
CA ALA A 315 -5.78 2.79 -1.62
C ALA A 315 -4.74 2.84 -0.49
N ASN A 316 -4.07 1.72 -0.26
CA ASN A 316 -3.00 1.56 0.72
C ASN A 316 -1.72 1.12 0.03
N ARG A 317 -0.60 1.78 0.31
CA ARG A 317 0.72 1.30 -0.09
C ARG A 317 1.20 0.27 0.91
N LEU A 318 1.46 -0.96 0.48
CA LEU A 318 2.16 -1.96 1.27
C LEU A 318 3.60 -2.03 0.80
N THR A 319 4.56 -2.04 1.73
CA THR A 319 5.99 -2.19 1.42
C THR A 319 6.59 -3.29 2.28
N VAL A 320 7.41 -4.14 1.66
CA VAL A 320 8.28 -5.10 2.35
C VAL A 320 9.72 -4.83 1.94
N ILE A 321 10.61 -4.80 2.94
CA ILE A 321 12.05 -4.78 2.74
C ILE A 321 12.58 -6.11 3.27
N GLY A 322 13.38 -6.82 2.50
CA GLY A 322 14.10 -8.03 2.92
C GLY A 322 15.60 -7.81 2.80
N GLU A 323 16.33 -7.96 3.90
CA GLU A 323 17.80 -7.95 3.98
C GLU A 323 18.24 -9.25 4.68
N GLY A 324 18.70 -10.22 3.89
CA GLY A 324 18.94 -11.61 4.32
C GLY A 324 17.66 -12.25 4.85
N SER A 325 17.63 -12.44 6.18
CA SER A 325 16.52 -13.00 6.94
C SER A 325 15.71 -11.99 7.75
N HIS A 326 16.13 -10.72 7.76
CA HIS A 326 15.39 -9.65 8.39
C HIS A 326 14.39 -9.03 7.41
N TYR A 327 13.14 -8.88 7.84
CA TYR A 327 12.08 -8.29 7.05
C TYR A 327 11.43 -7.12 7.79
N LEU A 328 11.24 -6.00 7.09
CA LEU A 328 10.54 -4.81 7.59
C LEU A 328 9.24 -4.60 6.82
N PHE A 329 8.14 -4.39 7.55
CA PHE A 329 6.81 -4.17 6.99
C PHE A 329 6.35 -2.73 7.20
N PHE A 330 5.85 -2.11 6.13
CA PHE A 330 5.26 -0.77 6.17
C PHE A 330 3.90 -0.75 5.49
N ILE A 331 3.03 0.13 6.01
CA ILE A 331 1.73 0.46 5.43
C ILE A 331 1.67 1.98 5.33
N ASN A 332 1.41 2.52 4.14
CA ASN A 332 1.37 3.96 3.87
C ASN A 332 2.61 4.71 4.41
N ASN A 333 3.79 4.13 4.19
CA ASN A 333 5.11 4.60 4.68
C ASN A 333 5.26 4.64 6.22
N GLN A 334 4.34 4.08 6.98
CA GLN A 334 4.46 3.89 8.42
C GLN A 334 4.93 2.47 8.73
N TYR A 335 6.00 2.35 9.51
CA TYR A 335 6.53 1.06 9.99
C TYR A 335 5.51 0.38 10.92
N VAL A 336 5.15 -0.88 10.63
CA VAL A 336 4.12 -1.64 11.38
C VAL A 336 4.65 -2.89 12.07
N GLY A 337 5.82 -3.38 11.71
CA GLY A 337 6.45 -4.54 12.36
C GLY A 337 7.65 -5.08 11.59
N GLU A 338 8.41 -5.95 12.26
CA GLU A 338 9.57 -6.65 11.70
C GLU A 338 9.46 -8.16 11.97
N LEU A 339 10.25 -8.94 11.22
CA LEU A 339 10.37 -10.39 11.33
C LEU A 339 11.81 -10.80 11.08
N GLU A 340 12.29 -11.81 11.81
CA GLU A 340 13.55 -12.51 11.53
C GLU A 340 13.21 -13.97 11.23
N ASP A 341 13.40 -14.42 9.98
CA ASP A 341 13.11 -15.79 9.56
C ASP A 341 14.00 -16.24 8.38
N GLN A 342 14.59 -17.44 8.49
CA GLN A 342 15.55 -18.00 7.51
C GLN A 342 14.98 -19.13 6.65
N GLN A 343 13.67 -19.42 6.72
CA GLN A 343 13.09 -20.60 6.07
C GLN A 343 13.04 -20.48 4.53
N LEU A 344 12.90 -19.27 3.99
CA LEU A 344 13.02 -18.97 2.57
C LEU A 344 13.98 -17.78 2.40
N THR A 345 15.13 -18.00 1.74
CA THR A 345 16.18 -16.99 1.55
C THR A 345 16.19 -16.32 0.18
N GLN A 346 15.48 -16.90 -0.80
CA GLN A 346 15.31 -16.34 -2.14
C GLN A 346 13.92 -16.66 -2.70
N GLY A 347 13.44 -15.86 -3.65
CA GLY A 347 12.24 -16.20 -4.44
C GLY A 347 11.50 -14.98 -5.00
N ALA A 348 10.52 -15.23 -5.87
CA ALA A 348 9.78 -14.18 -6.54
C ALA A 348 8.97 -13.31 -5.54
N VAL A 349 8.73 -12.06 -5.93
CA VAL A 349 7.78 -11.15 -5.28
C VAL A 349 6.57 -10.93 -6.19
N GLY A 350 5.43 -10.64 -5.59
CA GLY A 350 4.17 -10.47 -6.31
C GLY A 350 3.05 -10.01 -5.40
N ILE A 351 1.81 -10.19 -5.84
CA ILE A 351 0.60 -9.80 -5.12
C ILE A 351 -0.24 -11.01 -4.71
N THR A 352 -1.13 -10.82 -3.73
CA THR A 352 -2.08 -11.84 -3.27
C THR A 352 -3.41 -11.24 -2.84
N ILE A 353 -4.46 -12.07 -2.95
CA ILE A 353 -5.76 -11.87 -2.32
C ILE A 353 -6.09 -13.08 -1.44
N SER A 354 -6.83 -12.85 -0.36
CA SER A 354 -7.43 -13.89 0.49
C SER A 354 -8.93 -13.63 0.66
N LEU A 355 -9.73 -14.68 0.50
CA LEU A 355 -11.15 -14.74 0.80
C LEU A 355 -11.30 -15.87 1.84
N PHE A 356 -11.82 -15.59 3.03
CA PHE A 356 -11.66 -16.51 4.17
C PHE A 356 -12.75 -17.56 4.27
N HIS A 357 -13.90 -17.33 3.64
CA HIS A 357 -15.07 -18.19 3.70
C HIS A 357 -15.56 -18.65 2.32
N ALA A 358 -16.52 -19.57 2.31
CA ALA A 358 -17.34 -19.83 1.12
C ALA A 358 -18.25 -18.61 0.86
N GLU A 359 -18.63 -18.40 -0.41
CA GLU A 359 -19.48 -17.31 -0.90
C GLU A 359 -18.88 -15.89 -0.75
N ASP A 360 -17.69 -15.79 -0.15
CA ASP A 360 -16.91 -14.55 -0.15
C ASP A 360 -16.57 -14.15 -1.58
N HIS A 361 -16.91 -12.92 -1.95
CA HIS A 361 -16.61 -12.33 -3.24
C HIS A 361 -16.07 -10.92 -3.04
N ALA A 362 -15.07 -10.51 -3.83
CA ALA A 362 -14.55 -9.15 -3.79
C ALA A 362 -13.84 -8.76 -5.08
N THR A 363 -13.89 -7.46 -5.39
CA THR A 363 -13.08 -6.84 -6.44
C THR A 363 -11.92 -6.09 -5.79
N PHE A 364 -10.70 -6.44 -6.21
CA PHE A 364 -9.44 -5.84 -5.78
C PHE A 364 -8.80 -5.09 -6.94
N GLU A 365 -8.08 -4.03 -6.62
CA GLU A 365 -7.34 -3.19 -7.54
C GLU A 365 -5.91 -3.05 -7.02
N PHE A 366 -4.94 -3.29 -7.90
CA PHE A 366 -3.51 -3.10 -7.64
C PHE A 366 -2.94 -2.11 -8.65
N ASP A 367 -2.11 -1.18 -8.18
CA ASP A 367 -1.42 -0.17 -8.98
C ASP A 367 0.04 0.00 -8.48
N ASN A 368 0.90 0.60 -9.31
CA ASN A 368 2.28 0.96 -8.99
C ASN A 368 3.08 -0.15 -8.25
N PHE A 369 3.28 -1.30 -8.90
CA PHE A 369 4.12 -2.37 -8.33
C PHE A 369 5.59 -2.13 -8.71
N GLU A 370 6.47 -2.05 -7.71
CA GLU A 370 7.88 -1.70 -7.90
C GLU A 370 8.79 -2.63 -7.08
N VAL A 371 9.89 -3.11 -7.68
CA VAL A 371 10.93 -3.88 -6.99
C VAL A 371 12.30 -3.28 -7.26
N ARG A 372 13.09 -3.17 -6.19
CA ARG A 372 14.49 -2.77 -6.19
C ARG A 372 15.33 -3.82 -5.48
N GLN A 373 16.58 -3.98 -5.89
CA GLN A 373 17.58 -4.81 -5.20
C GLN A 373 18.82 -3.95 -4.91
N PRO A 374 19.57 -4.17 -3.81
CA PRO A 374 20.82 -3.47 -3.60
C PRO A 374 21.79 -3.77 -4.76
N MET A 375 22.71 -2.85 -5.04
CA MET A 375 23.83 -3.19 -5.92
C MET A 375 24.55 -4.39 -5.33
N ALA A 376 24.84 -5.41 -6.17
CA ALA A 376 25.68 -6.52 -5.75
C ALA A 376 27.00 -5.97 -5.20
N THR A 377 27.21 -6.12 -3.90
CA THR A 377 28.50 -5.85 -3.28
C THR A 377 29.50 -6.72 -4.01
N ALA A 378 30.47 -6.11 -4.69
CA ALA A 378 31.51 -6.86 -5.37
C ALA A 378 32.21 -7.72 -4.33
N ALA A 379 31.90 -9.03 -4.32
CA ALA A 379 32.52 -9.96 -3.39
C ALA A 379 34.01 -9.88 -3.64
N THR A 380 34.76 -9.42 -2.63
CA THR A 380 36.22 -9.31 -2.69
C THR A 380 36.75 -10.69 -3.05
N GLN A 381 37.14 -10.87 -4.31
CA GLN A 381 37.78 -12.08 -4.78
C GLN A 381 39.16 -12.15 -4.14
N PHE A 382 39.22 -12.68 -2.93
CA PHE A 382 40.41 -13.34 -2.42
C PHE A 382 40.65 -14.55 -3.32
N GLN A 383 41.33 -14.32 -4.43
CA GLN A 383 41.93 -15.40 -5.21
C GLN A 383 42.90 -16.14 -4.27
N PRO A 384 42.70 -17.43 -3.98
CA PRO A 384 43.74 -18.20 -3.34
C PRO A 384 44.92 -18.26 -4.32
N THR A 385 46.10 -17.87 -3.85
CA THR A 385 47.32 -17.82 -4.65
C THR A 385 47.55 -19.17 -5.32
N ALA A 386 47.52 -19.22 -6.65
CA ALA A 386 47.71 -20.46 -7.39
C ALA A 386 49.16 -20.93 -7.26
N THR A 387 49.39 -21.93 -6.42
CA THR A 387 50.66 -22.66 -6.39
C THR A 387 50.80 -23.47 -7.68
N ILE A 388 51.68 -23.01 -8.57
CA ILE A 388 52.01 -23.72 -9.81
C ILE A 388 52.71 -25.03 -9.44
N ASN A 389 52.10 -26.16 -9.77
CA ASN A 389 52.77 -27.45 -9.82
C ASN A 389 52.59 -28.06 -11.22
N THR A 390 53.65 -27.98 -12.01
CA THR A 390 53.77 -28.62 -13.32
C THR A 390 54.23 -30.07 -13.16
N HIS A 391 53.38 -31.05 -13.45
CA HIS A 391 53.69 -32.09 -14.45
C HIS A 391 52.50 -33.00 -14.79
N GLU A 392 52.46 -33.36 -16.08
CA GLU A 392 51.51 -34.24 -16.77
C GLU A 392 52.10 -35.68 -16.90
N PRO A 393 51.47 -36.67 -17.56
CA PRO A 393 50.38 -37.55 -17.10
C PRO A 393 50.74 -39.06 -17.08
N VAL A 394 49.86 -39.91 -16.53
CA VAL A 394 49.77 -41.36 -16.86
C VAL A 394 48.30 -41.80 -16.94
N MET A 395 47.99 -42.70 -17.87
CA MET A 395 46.65 -43.26 -18.18
C MET A 395 46.35 -44.60 -17.47
N GLU A 396 45.09 -45.05 -17.61
CA GLU A 396 44.62 -46.45 -17.54
C GLU A 396 44.16 -47.04 -16.16
N PRO A 397 43.32 -48.12 -16.11
CA PRO A 397 41.87 -47.91 -16.08
C PRO A 397 41.05 -48.65 -14.96
N LEU A 398 39.74 -48.37 -14.97
CA LEU A 398 38.59 -49.01 -14.28
C LEU A 398 38.75 -50.43 -13.69
N ILE A 399 38.33 -50.62 -12.42
CA ILE A 399 37.56 -51.82 -11.98
C ILE A 399 36.46 -51.43 -10.97
N ARG A 400 35.20 -51.73 -11.36
CA ARG A 400 33.92 -51.75 -10.60
C ARG A 400 33.42 -50.44 -9.96
#